data_AF-A0A895XU36-F1
#
_entry.id   AF-A0A895XU36-F1
#
_cell.length_a   1.000
_cell.length_b   1.000
_cell.length_c   1.000
_cell.angle_alpha   90.00
_cell.angle_beta   90.00
_cell.angle_gamma   90.00
#
_symmetry.space_group_name_H-M   'P 1'
#
loop_
_entity.id
_entity.type
_entity.pdbx_description
1 polymer ?
#
loop_
_entity_poly.entity_id
_entity_poly.type
_entity_poly.pdbx_seq_one_letter_code
_entity_poly.pdbx_strand_id
1 'polypeptide(L)' 'MKWRKSSRSQANGTNSDCVEARTIAGAFQVRDSKLGESSPVFGLAEGEFAGLLRAAKRLGSI' A
#
# COMPACT_ATOMS: atom_id res chain seq x y z
N MET A 1 7.35 -13.48 -4.74
CA MET A 1 7.20 -12.13 -4.13
C MET A 1 5.99 -12.13 -3.19
N LYS A 2 6.06 -11.45 -2.04
CA LYS A 2 5.04 -11.51 -0.97
C LYS A 2 4.45 -10.12 -0.69
N TRP A 3 3.15 -10.05 -0.43
CA TRP A 3 2.47 -8.84 0.02
C TRP A 3 2.93 -8.45 1.43
N ARG A 4 3.22 -7.16 1.61
CA ARG A 4 3.57 -6.56 2.90
C ARG A 4 2.52 -5.50 3.25
N LYS A 5 1.80 -5.73 4.35
CA LYS A 5 0.84 -4.79 4.88
C LYS A 5 1.54 -3.55 5.45
N SER A 6 0.93 -2.38 5.27
CA SER A 6 1.40 -1.14 5.87
C SER A 6 1.30 -1.20 7.39
N SER A 7 2.30 -0.70 8.11
CA SER A 7 2.24 -0.56 9.57
C SER A 7 1.23 0.51 10.03
N ARG A 8 0.75 1.35 9.12
CA ARG A 8 -0.33 2.32 9.38
C ARG A 8 -1.72 1.68 9.28
N SER A 9 -1.84 0.47 8.74
CA SER A 9 -3.07 -0.33 8.73
C SER A 9 -3.21 -1.09 10.05
N GLN A 10 -3.46 -0.36 11.15
CA GLN A 10 -3.67 -0.94 12.49
C GLN A 10 -4.89 -1.86 12.52
N ALA A 11 -4.84 -2.90 13.35
CA ALA A 11 -5.88 -3.94 13.46
C ALA A 11 -7.09 -3.54 14.32
N ASN A 12 -7.01 -2.45 15.10
CA ASN A 12 -8.06 -2.06 16.04
C ASN A 12 -8.39 -0.57 15.91
N GLY A 13 -9.56 -0.27 15.33
CA GLY A 13 -10.07 1.08 15.10
C GLY A 13 -10.85 1.20 13.77
N THR A 14 -11.82 2.13 13.72
CA THR A 14 -12.68 2.42 12.56
C THR A 14 -11.92 2.93 11.32
N ASN A 15 -10.65 3.32 11.46
CA ASN A 15 -9.78 3.84 10.39
C ASN A 15 -8.61 2.89 10.09
N SER A 16 -8.91 1.64 9.77
CA SER A 16 -7.89 0.72 9.23
C SER A 16 -7.86 0.85 7.71
N ASP A 17 -6.93 1.65 7.17
CA ASP A 17 -6.81 1.92 5.73
C ASP A 17 -6.37 0.68 4.91
N CYS A 18 -6.13 -0.46 5.57
CA CYS A 18 -5.95 -1.79 4.98
C CYS A 18 -5.13 -1.88 3.69
N VAL A 19 -4.03 -1.13 3.55
CA VAL A 19 -3.19 -1.16 2.35
C VAL A 19 -2.08 -2.19 2.50
N GLU A 20 -1.81 -2.93 1.41
CA GLU A 20 -0.60 -3.74 1.27
C GLU A 20 0.10 -3.50 -0.06
N ALA A 21 1.42 -3.72 -0.07
CA ALA A 21 2.26 -3.51 -1.25
C ALA A 21 3.22 -4.68 -1.46
N ARG A 22 3.62 -4.92 -2.72
CA ARG A 22 4.68 -5.87 -3.07
C ARG A 22 5.56 -5.32 -4.19
N THR A 23 6.76 -5.86 -4.28
CA THR A 23 7.59 -5.74 -5.48
C THR A 23 7.27 -6.89 -6.43
N ILE A 24 7.28 -6.65 -7.73
CA ILE A 24 7.15 -7.68 -8.77
C ILE A 24 7.83 -7.23 -10.05
N ALA A 25 8.73 -8.04 -10.60
CA ALA A 25 9.42 -7.79 -11.87
C ALA A 25 9.96 -6.36 -12.05
N GLY A 26 10.60 -5.80 -11.02
CA GLY A 26 11.16 -4.43 -11.07
C GLY A 26 10.14 -3.29 -10.88
N ALA A 27 8.87 -3.60 -10.67
CA ALA A 27 7.81 -2.66 -10.39
C ALA A 27 7.21 -2.86 -8.98
N PHE A 28 6.33 -1.94 -8.60
CA PHE A 28 5.58 -1.98 -7.36
C PHE A 28 4.10 -2.19 -7.62
N GLN A 29 3.44 -2.87 -6.70
CA GLN A 29 2.00 -3.02 -6.73
C GLN A 29 1.43 -2.70 -5.35
N VAL A 30 0.26 -2.06 -5.36
CA VAL A 30 -0.49 -1.69 -4.15
C VAL A 30 -1.93 -2.19 -4.31
N ARG A 31 -2.51 -2.71 -3.23
CA ARG A 31 -3.92 -3.12 -3.21
C ARG A 31 -4.53 -2.96 -1.82
N ASP A 32 -5.86 -3.02 -1.76
CA ASP A 32 -6.60 -3.15 -0.50
C ASP A 32 -6.54 -4.61 -0.01
N SER A 33 -5.93 -4.80 1.16
CA SER A 33 -5.80 -6.10 1.83
C SER A 33 -7.13 -6.68 2.33
N LYS A 34 -8.19 -5.88 2.49
CA LYS A 34 -9.54 -6.36 2.85
C LYS A 34 -10.18 -7.19 1.75
N LEU A 35 -9.89 -6.86 0.50
CA LEU A 35 -10.46 -7.54 -0.66
C LEU A 35 -9.67 -8.78 -1.09
N GLY A 36 -8.48 -8.99 -0.51
CA GLY A 36 -7.62 -10.13 -0.82
C GLY A 36 -7.36 -10.26 -2.32
N GLU A 37 -7.63 -11.44 -2.87
CA GLU A 37 -7.44 -11.71 -4.31
C GLU A 37 -8.46 -11.02 -5.22
N SER A 38 -9.57 -10.54 -4.68
CA SER A 38 -10.56 -9.75 -5.43
C SER A 38 -10.19 -8.27 -5.53
N SER A 39 -9.12 -7.85 -4.86
CA SER A 39 -8.69 -6.45 -4.85
C SER A 39 -8.10 -6.04 -6.20
N PRO A 40 -8.51 -4.89 -6.78
CA PRO A 40 -7.82 -4.36 -7.95
C PRO A 40 -6.36 -4.05 -7.59
N VAL A 41 -5.45 -4.45 -8.47
CA VAL A 41 -4.01 -4.28 -8.26
C VAL A 41 -3.53 -3.05 -9.02
N PHE A 42 -3.08 -2.03 -8.29
CA PHE A 42 -2.53 -0.83 -8.88
C PHE A 42 -1.02 -0.95 -9.07
N GLY A 43 -0.56 -0.94 -10.32
CA GLY A 43 0.85 -1.05 -10.69
C GLY A 43 1.54 0.31 -10.79
N LEU A 44 2.74 0.41 -10.23
CA LEU A 44 3.50 1.65 -10.15
C LEU A 44 4.96 1.40 -10.54
N ALA A 45 5.53 2.32 -11.30
CA ALA A 45 6.98 2.40 -11.48
C ALA A 45 7.65 2.83 -10.16
N GLU A 46 8.97 2.64 -10.05
CA GLU A 46 9.73 2.97 -8.84
C GLU A 46 9.56 4.44 -8.40
N GLY A 47 9.69 5.38 -9.35
CA GLY A 47 9.54 6.82 -9.07
C GLY A 47 8.14 7.19 -8.56
N GLU A 48 7.11 6.61 -9.16
CA GLU A 48 5.71 6.82 -8.77
C GLU A 48 5.44 6.25 -7.38
N PHE A 49 5.95 5.05 -7.09
CA PHE A 49 5.82 4.45 -5.76
C PHE A 49 6.56 5.27 -4.69
N ALA A 50 7.75 5.77 -4.99
CA ALA A 50 8.47 6.68 -4.10
C ALA A 50 7.69 7.99 -3.87
N GLY A 51 7.06 8.54 -4.92
CA GLY A 51 6.15 9.69 -4.83
C GLY A 51 4.97 9.43 -3.89
N LEU A 52 4.29 8.29 -4.07
CA LEU A 52 3.19 7.85 -3.22
C LEU A 52 3.60 7.78 -1.74
N LEU A 53 4.75 7.17 -1.44
CA LEU A 53 5.24 7.06 -0.06
C LEU A 53 5.54 8.43 0.56
N ARG A 54 6.11 9.37 -0.22
CA ARG A 54 6.36 10.75 0.23
C ARG A 54 5.05 11.48 0.55
N ALA A 55 4.05 11.36 -0.33
CA ALA A 55 2.74 11.94 -0.11
C ALA A 55 2.06 11.35 1.14
N ALA A 56 2.03 10.03 1.28
CA ALA A 56 1.45 9.35 2.45
C ALA A 56 2.13 9.75 3.76
N LYS A 57 3.48 9.90 3.77
CA LYS A 57 4.22 10.35 4.95
C LYS A 57 3.86 11.79 5.35
N ARG A 58 3.66 12.68 4.38
CA ARG A 58 3.26 14.07 4.64
C ARG A 58 1.84 14.17 5.19
N LEU A 59 0.93 13.36 4.67
CA LEU A 59 -0.49 13.37 5.07
C LEU A 59 -0.73 12.70 6.42
N GLY A 60 0.11 11.75 6.84
CA GLY A 60 0.00 11.03 8.12
C GLY A 60 0.73 11.65 9.32
N SER A 61 1.05 12.96 9.27
CA SER A 61 1.76 13.72 10.32
C SER A 61 0.89 14.82 10.97
N ILE A 62 -0.43 14.61 11.00
CA ILE A 62 -1.41 15.39 11.76
C ILE A 62 -1.96 14.47 12.85
#